data_AF-A0A8S3KDJ2-F1
#
_entry.id   AF-A0A8S3KDJ2-F1
#
_cell.length_a   1.000
_cell.length_b   1.000
_cell.length_c   1.000
_cell.angle_alpha   90.00
_cell.angle_beta   90.00
_cell.angle_gamma   90.00
#
_symmetry.space_group_name_H-M   'P 1'
#
loop_
_entity.id
_entity.type
_entity.pdbx_description
1 polymer ?
#
loop_
_entity_poly.entity_id
_entity_poly.type
_entity_poly.pdbx_seq_one_letter_code
_entity_poly.pdbx_strand_id
1 'polypeptide(L)'
;ADETVLLLTLHLLLKRMRKLINFIHQSSVLDRYVKERIENKLQEINNRLPPDQQQQHVQFKDLIIDFEIRWNTTYLMLQRFLLSCSIITNITQNPSNEIGLKENQYEQLKKLAFSRTDWILLMATRNVLKSFYEA
;
A
#
# COMPACT_ATOMS: atom_id res chain seq x y z
N ALA A 1 -29.53 -8.84 5.03
CA ALA A 1 -28.35 -9.55 5.58
C ALA A 1 -27.02 -9.07 4.95
N ASP A 2 -27.04 -8.35 3.82
CA ASP A 2 -25.83 -8.01 3.06
C ASP A 2 -24.95 -6.88 3.61
N GLU A 3 -25.54 -5.78 4.10
CA GLU A 3 -24.76 -4.58 4.44
C GLU A 3 -23.82 -4.79 5.64
N THR A 4 -24.27 -5.52 6.66
CA THR A 4 -23.45 -5.84 7.84
C THR A 4 -22.25 -6.72 7.47
N VAL A 5 -22.45 -7.68 6.56
CA VAL A 5 -21.39 -8.56 6.07
C VAL A 5 -20.37 -7.77 5.25
N LEU A 6 -20.83 -6.85 4.40
CA LEU A 6 -19.98 -5.96 3.62
C LEU A 6 -19.16 -5.03 4.52
N LEU A 7 -19.79 -4.42 5.52
CA LEU A 7 -19.13 -3.53 6.49
C LEU A 7 -18.06 -4.28 7.29
N LEU A 8 -18.38 -5.49 7.76
CA LEU A 8 -17.44 -6.33 8.49
C LEU A 8 -16.26 -6.73 7.60
N THR A 9 -16.54 -7.10 6.35
CA THR A 9 -15.50 -7.45 5.36
C THR A 9 -14.56 -6.27 5.14
N LEU A 10 -15.11 -5.07 4.91
CA LEU A 10 -14.31 -3.87 4.70
C LEU A 10 -13.47 -3.52 5.94
N HIS A 11 -14.05 -3.62 7.13
CA HIS A 11 -13.33 -3.39 8.38
C HIS A 11 -12.12 -4.34 8.52
N LEU A 12 -12.32 -5.63 8.24
CA LEU A 12 -11.25 -6.63 8.29
C LEU A 12 -10.17 -6.36 7.23
N LEU A 13 -10.55 -5.93 6.02
CA LEU A 13 -9.60 -5.56 4.97
C LEU A 13 -8.72 -4.37 5.36
N LEU A 14 -9.32 -3.31 5.89
CA LEU A 14 -8.59 -2.13 6.36
C LEU A 14 -7.66 -2.48 7.54
N LYS A 15 -8.11 -3.36 8.44
CA LYS A 15 -7.27 -3.87 9.54
C LYS A 15 -6.08 -4.69 9.02
N ARG A 16 -6.29 -5.56 8.02
CA ARG A 16 -5.22 -6.33 7.38
C ARG A 16 -4.23 -5.42 6.66
N MET A 17 -4.71 -4.40 5.96
CA MET A 17 -3.89 -3.39 5.29
C MET A 17 -2.96 -2.71 6.30
N ARG A 18 -3.52 -2.22 7.41
CA ARG A 18 -2.73 -1.61 8.49
C ARG A 18 -1.70 -2.57 9.07
N LYS A 19 -2.08 -3.83 9.30
CA LYS A 19 -1.17 -4.85 9.81
C LYS A 19 0.01 -5.10 8.86
N LEU A 20 -0.24 -5.12 7.55
CA LEU A 20 0.80 -5.27 6.54
C LEU A 20 1.73 -4.07 6.47
N ILE A 21 1.19 -2.85 6.47
CA ILE A 21 2.00 -1.62 6.51
C ILE A 21 2.91 -1.63 7.74
N ASN A 22 2.35 -1.94 8.92
CA ASN A 22 3.13 -2.04 10.15
C ASN A 22 4.20 -3.14 10.08
N PHE A 23 3.90 -4.29 9.48
CA PHE A 23 4.87 -5.37 9.31
C PHE A 23 6.04 -4.97 8.40
N ILE A 24 5.75 -4.27 7.30
CA ILE A 24 6.78 -3.71 6.40
C ILE A 24 7.65 -2.73 7.17
N HIS A 25 7.04 -1.78 7.88
CA HIS A 25 7.75 -0.74 8.62
C HIS A 25 8.65 -1.29 9.74
N GLN A 26 8.17 -2.29 10.48
CA GLN A 26 8.95 -2.92 11.55
C GLN A 26 10.13 -3.75 11.04
N SER A 27 10.14 -4.10 9.75
CA SER A 27 11.22 -4.85 9.12
C SER A 27 12.09 -3.89 8.31
N SER A 28 13.24 -3.50 8.86
CA SER A 28 14.20 -2.60 8.18
C SER A 28 14.54 -3.03 6.75
N VAL A 29 14.57 -4.34 6.53
CA VAL A 29 14.83 -4.96 5.23
C VAL A 29 13.67 -4.74 4.25
N LEU A 30 12.42 -4.96 4.67
CA LEU A 30 11.24 -4.71 3.83
C LEU A 30 11.00 -3.22 3.63
N ASP A 31 11.18 -2.42 4.68
CA ASP A 31 11.06 -0.97 4.65
C ASP A 31 11.96 -0.39 3.56
N ARG A 32 13.26 -0.75 3.60
CA ARG A 32 14.24 -0.37 2.58
C ARG A 32 13.84 -0.86 1.19
N TYR A 33 13.51 -2.15 1.05
CA TYR A 33 13.13 -2.71 -0.25
C TYR A 33 11.91 -2.02 -0.87
N VAL A 34 10.87 -1.77 -0.07
CA VAL A 34 9.65 -1.10 -0.53
C VAL A 34 9.95 0.35 -0.92
N LYS A 35 10.76 1.07 -0.14
CA LYS A 35 11.22 2.43 -0.47
C LYS A 35 11.97 2.47 -1.79
N GLU A 36 12.98 1.62 -1.97
CA GLU A 36 13.76 1.54 -3.21
C GLU A 36 12.86 1.22 -4.43
N ARG A 37 11.91 0.30 -4.29
CA ARG A 37 10.98 -0.04 -5.37
C ARG A 37 10.00 1.09 -5.69
N ILE A 38 9.55 1.85 -4.69
CA ILE A 38 8.72 3.04 -4.90
C ILE A 38 9.54 4.11 -5.63
N GLU A 39 10.76 4.39 -5.17
CA GLU A 39 11.65 5.38 -5.77
C GLU A 39 11.97 5.06 -7.23
N ASN A 40 12.33 3.81 -7.53
CA ASN A 40 12.57 3.36 -8.90
C ASN A 40 11.35 3.56 -9.81
N LYS A 41 10.14 3.24 -9.32
CA LYS A 41 8.91 3.49 -10.08
C LYS A 41 8.66 4.97 -10.31
N LEU A 42 8.97 5.83 -9.34
CA LEU A 42 8.81 7.27 -9.50
C LEU A 42 9.77 7.82 -10.54
N GLN A 43 11.02 7.37 -10.51
CA GLN A 43 11.99 7.72 -11.54
C GLN A 43 11.53 7.26 -12.92
N GLU A 44 11.01 6.03 -13.07
CA GLU A 44 10.44 5.55 -14.33
C GLU A 44 9.28 6.42 -14.83
N ILE A 45 8.39 6.87 -13.94
CA ILE A 45 7.27 7.75 -14.30
C ILE A 45 7.79 9.13 -14.71
N ASN A 46 8.70 9.72 -13.94
CA ASN A 46 9.27 11.05 -14.22
C ASN A 46 10.06 11.08 -15.53
N ASN A 47 10.78 9.99 -15.86
CA ASN A 47 11.52 9.85 -17.11
C ASN A 47 10.63 9.73 -18.34
N ARG A 48 9.33 9.40 -18.17
CA ARG A 48 8.34 9.35 -19.25
C ARG A 48 7.60 10.67 -19.46
N LEU A 49 7.75 11.62 -18.55
CA LEU A 49 7.09 12.92 -18.61
C LEU A 49 8.00 13.98 -19.24
N PRO A 50 7.43 14.93 -20.01
CA PRO A 50 8.16 16.11 -20.47
C PRO A 50 8.79 16.89 -19.29
N PRO A 51 9.98 17.51 -19.45
CA PRO A 51 10.70 18.20 -18.36
C PRO A 51 9.87 19.26 -17.63
N ASP A 52 8.97 19.92 -18.36
CA ASP A 52 8.01 20.92 -17.92
C ASP A 52 6.89 20.36 -17.03
N GLN A 53 6.68 19.04 -17.01
CA GLN A 53 5.68 18.35 -16.17
C GLN A 53 6.29 17.57 -15.00
N GLN A 54 7.63 17.46 -14.94
CA GLN A 54 8.33 16.71 -13.89
C GLN A 54 8.16 17.32 -12.49
N GLN A 55 7.83 18.61 -12.38
CA GLN A 55 7.67 19.31 -11.09
C GLN A 55 6.27 19.19 -10.45
N GLN A 56 5.26 18.70 -11.18
CA GLN A 56 3.87 18.71 -10.70
C GLN A 56 3.38 17.38 -10.10
N HIS A 57 4.17 16.31 -10.15
CA HIS A 57 3.69 15.01 -9.71
C HIS A 57 3.90 14.77 -8.22
N VAL A 58 2.75 14.74 -7.52
CA VAL A 58 2.44 14.11 -6.23
C VAL A 58 3.68 13.62 -5.51
N GLN A 59 4.05 14.34 -4.44
CA GLN A 59 4.97 13.84 -3.44
C GLN A 59 4.44 12.47 -2.97
N PHE A 60 4.95 11.39 -3.57
CA PHE A 60 4.95 10.06 -3.00
C PHE A 60 5.87 10.15 -1.79
N LYS A 61 5.41 10.84 -0.75
CA LYS A 61 5.99 10.70 0.56
C LYS A 61 5.85 9.22 0.90
N ASP A 62 6.87 8.68 1.54
CA ASP A 62 6.97 7.25 1.84
C ASP A 62 5.63 6.66 2.26
N LEU A 63 5.35 5.43 1.79
CA LEU A 63 4.28 4.58 2.32
C LEU A 63 4.31 4.55 3.87
N ILE A 64 5.50 4.73 4.43
CA ILE A 64 5.84 4.71 5.85
C ILE A 64 5.75 6.08 6.55
N ILE A 65 6.04 7.21 5.87
CA ILE A 65 5.96 8.54 6.50
C ILE A 65 4.52 8.83 6.97
N ASP A 66 3.51 8.37 6.25
CA ASP A 66 2.10 8.51 6.66
C ASP A 66 1.67 7.49 7.72
N PHE A 67 2.46 6.44 7.98
CA PHE A 67 2.25 5.55 9.13
C PHE A 67 2.60 6.28 10.44
N GLU A 68 3.65 7.11 10.42
CA GLU A 68 4.09 7.89 11.59
C GLU A 68 3.30 9.21 11.77
N ILE A 69 2.87 9.84 10.67
CA ILE A 69 2.03 11.05 10.70
C ILE A 69 0.57 10.64 10.96
N ARG A 70 0.22 10.48 12.24
CA ARG A 70 -1.14 10.39 12.83
C ARG A 70 -2.29 10.33 11.81
N TRP A 71 -2.82 9.12 11.58
CA TRP A 71 -4.25 8.70 11.51
C TRP A 71 -5.31 9.56 10.80
N ASN A 72 -5.00 10.72 10.21
CA ASN A 72 -6.02 11.74 10.02
C ASN A 72 -6.86 11.58 8.75
N THR A 73 -6.49 10.73 7.78
CA THR A 73 -7.46 10.28 6.78
C THR A 73 -7.19 8.83 6.32
N THR A 74 -8.11 7.92 6.64
CA THR A 74 -8.15 6.55 6.08
C THR A 74 -8.01 6.57 4.56
N TYR A 75 -8.51 7.63 3.91
CA TYR A 75 -8.36 7.90 2.49
C TYR A 75 -6.89 7.98 2.03
N LEU A 76 -6.04 8.83 2.61
CA LEU A 76 -4.65 9.01 2.14
C LEU A 76 -3.83 7.73 2.29
N MET A 77 -3.97 7.05 3.44
CA MET A 77 -3.32 5.75 3.67
C MET A 77 -3.76 4.72 2.64
N LEU A 78 -5.07 4.61 2.38
CA LEU A 78 -5.61 3.69 1.39
C LEU A 78 -5.14 4.03 -0.03
N GLN A 79 -5.14 5.32 -0.38
CA GLN A 79 -4.67 5.81 -1.67
C GLN A 79 -3.21 5.42 -1.93
N ARG A 80 -2.32 5.60 -0.95
CA ARG A 80 -0.90 5.22 -1.07
C ARG A 80 -0.70 3.72 -1.08
N PHE A 81 -1.44 2.99 -0.26
CA PHE A 81 -1.40 1.53 -0.27
C PHE A 81 -1.79 0.96 -1.64
N LEU A 82 -2.82 1.52 -2.28
CA LEU A 82 -3.25 1.13 -3.63
C LEU A 82 -2.19 1.48 -4.69
N LEU A 83 -1.51 2.61 -4.57
CA LEU A 83 -0.41 2.98 -5.47
C LEU A 83 0.77 1.99 -5.39
N SER A 84 1.01 1.41 -4.21
CA SER A 84 2.01 0.37 -3.98
C SER A 84 1.53 -1.05 -4.27
N CYS A 85 0.31 -1.23 -4.81
CA CYS A 85 -0.34 -2.53 -5.00
C CYS A 85 0.57 -3.58 -5.66
N SER A 86 1.27 -3.24 -6.75
CA SER A 86 2.11 -4.23 -7.44
C SER A 86 3.35 -4.61 -6.61
N ILE A 87 3.92 -3.68 -5.83
CA ILE A 87 5.07 -3.94 -4.96
C ILE A 87 4.61 -4.85 -3.81
N ILE A 88 3.48 -4.50 -3.19
CA ILE A 88 2.85 -5.28 -2.12
C ILE A 88 2.50 -6.70 -2.59
N THR A 89 1.92 -6.82 -3.77
CA THR A 89 1.57 -8.11 -4.36
C THR A 89 2.82 -8.94 -4.61
N ASN A 90 3.90 -8.33 -5.14
CA ASN A 90 5.18 -9.00 -5.36
C ASN A 90 5.74 -9.55 -4.05
N ILE A 91 5.87 -8.72 -3.00
CA ILE A 91 6.46 -9.18 -1.73
C ILE A 91 5.58 -10.17 -0.97
N THR A 92 4.25 -10.14 -1.12
CA THR A 92 3.34 -11.01 -0.36
C THR A 92 3.03 -12.33 -1.06
N GLN A 93 2.95 -12.35 -2.40
CA GLN A 93 2.61 -13.56 -3.15
C GLN A 93 3.86 -14.29 -3.67
N ASN A 94 4.86 -13.55 -4.13
CA ASN A 94 6.11 -14.10 -4.67
C ASN A 94 7.33 -13.42 -4.03
N PRO A 95 7.50 -13.49 -2.70
CA PRO A 95 8.65 -12.90 -2.06
C PRO A 95 9.95 -13.47 -2.66
N SER A 96 10.76 -12.60 -3.29
CA SER A 96 12.09 -13.01 -3.77
C SER A 96 12.97 -13.37 -2.57
N ASN A 97 13.72 -14.46 -2.68
CA ASN A 97 14.73 -14.83 -1.68
C ASN A 97 15.79 -13.72 -1.48
N GLU A 98 15.93 -12.83 -2.47
CA GLU A 98 16.84 -11.69 -2.45
C GLU A 98 16.44 -10.61 -1.44
N ILE A 99 15.19 -10.63 -0.94
CA ILE A 99 14.76 -9.68 0.09
C ILE A 99 15.52 -9.95 1.40
N GLY A 100 15.93 -11.19 1.69
CA GLY A 100 16.71 -11.51 2.90
C GLY A 100 15.86 -11.63 4.17
N LEU A 101 14.57 -11.97 4.04
CA LEU A 101 13.73 -12.32 5.19
C LEU A 101 14.00 -13.74 5.69
N LYS A 102 13.69 -13.97 6.97
CA LYS A 102 13.64 -15.32 7.56
C LYS A 102 12.38 -16.04 7.11
N GLU A 103 12.41 -17.38 7.09
CA GLU A 103 11.26 -18.23 6.70
C GLU A 103 9.97 -17.88 7.45
N ASN A 104 10.06 -17.69 8.77
CA ASN A 104 8.90 -17.31 9.58
C ASN A 104 8.31 -15.94 9.22
N GLN A 105 9.14 -15.00 8.74
CA GLN A 105 8.70 -13.68 8.27
C GLN A 105 8.03 -13.80 6.90
N TYR A 106 8.54 -14.66 6.01
CA TYR A 106 7.88 -14.96 4.73
C TYR A 106 6.48 -15.56 4.93
N GLU A 107 6.35 -16.53 5.83
CA GLU A 107 5.06 -17.14 6.13
C GLU A 107 4.06 -16.15 6.75
N GLN A 108 4.54 -15.21 7.57
CA GLN A 108 3.70 -14.13 8.08
C GLN A 108 3.28 -13.16 6.96
N LEU A 109 4.19 -12.85 6.04
CA LEU A 109 3.94 -11.94 4.92
C LEU A 109 2.92 -12.53 3.93
N LYS A 110 3.02 -13.83 3.62
CA LYS A 110 2.05 -14.56 2.77
C LYS A 110 0.64 -14.52 3.35
N LYS A 111 0.49 -14.65 4.67
CA LYS A 111 -0.82 -14.55 5.37
C LYS A 111 -1.46 -13.16 5.28
N LEU A 112 -0.69 -12.14 4.91
CA LEU A 112 -1.15 -10.76 4.72
C LEU A 112 -1.40 -10.43 3.25
N ALA A 113 -1.28 -11.39 2.34
CA ALA A 113 -1.54 -11.19 0.91
C ALA A 113 -2.99 -10.76 0.65
N PHE A 114 -3.15 -9.96 -0.40
CA PHE A 114 -4.44 -9.48 -0.88
C PHE A 114 -4.79 -10.22 -2.18
N SER A 115 -6.02 -10.70 -2.26
CA SER A 115 -6.59 -11.26 -3.48
C SER A 115 -7.02 -10.15 -4.45
N ARG A 116 -7.31 -10.51 -5.70
CA ARG A 116 -7.87 -9.57 -6.68
C ARG A 116 -9.17 -8.90 -6.18
N THR A 117 -10.04 -9.68 -5.54
CA THR A 117 -11.30 -9.17 -4.97
C THR A 117 -11.05 -8.15 -3.86
N ASP A 118 -10.07 -8.41 -3.00
CA ASP A 118 -9.71 -7.49 -1.93
C ASP A 118 -9.24 -6.14 -2.49
N TRP A 119 -8.40 -6.17 -3.53
CA TRP A 119 -7.95 -4.96 -4.22
C TRP A 119 -9.12 -4.17 -4.83
N ILE A 120 -10.07 -4.85 -5.45
CA ILE A 120 -11.28 -4.21 -6.02
C ILE A 120 -12.09 -3.52 -4.92
N LEU A 121 -12.31 -4.18 -3.79
CA LEU A 121 -13.05 -3.61 -2.66
C LEU A 121 -12.35 -2.39 -2.05
N LEU A 122 -11.02 -2.45 -1.92
CA LEU A 122 -10.21 -1.33 -1.46
C LEU A 122 -10.28 -0.14 -2.44
N MET A 123 -10.22 -0.37 -3.75
CA MET A 123 -10.39 0.68 -4.77
C MET A 123 -11.78 1.32 -4.72
N ALA A 124 -12.84 0.52 -4.59
CA ALA A 124 -14.20 1.02 -4.45
C ALA A 124 -14.34 1.90 -3.19
N THR A 125 -13.78 1.44 -2.06
CA THR A 125 -13.80 2.18 -0.80
C THR A 125 -13.05 3.50 -0.93
N ARG A 126 -11.88 3.51 -1.57
CA ARG A 126 -11.11 4.72 -1.84
C ARG A 126 -11.93 5.72 -2.64
N ASN A 127 -12.68 5.28 -3.64
CA ASN A 127 -13.50 6.16 -4.46
C ASN A 127 -14.66 6.78 -3.68
N VAL A 128 -15.28 6.03 -2.76
CA VAL A 128 -16.28 6.58 -1.82
C VAL A 128 -15.63 7.64 -0.93
N LEU A 129 -14.52 7.29 -0.27
CA LEU A 129 -13.81 8.19 0.66
C LEU A 129 -13.24 9.45 -0.02
N LYS A 130 -12.94 9.39 -1.32
CA LYS A 130 -12.40 10.52 -2.10
C LYS A 130 -13.31 11.75 -2.00
N SER A 131 -14.61 11.55 -2.17
CA SER A 131 -15.60 12.65 -2.14
C SER A 131 -15.62 13.40 -0.80
N PHE A 132 -15.40 12.70 0.32
CA PHE A 132 -15.36 13.29 1.65
C PHE A 132 -14.02 13.97 1.98
N TYR A 133 -12.95 13.58 1.28
CA TYR A 133 -11.63 14.18 1.46
C TYR A 133 -11.46 15.47 0.65
N GLU A 134 -12.13 15.55 -0.51
CA GLU A 134 -12.05 16.69 -1.43
C GLU A 134 -13.12 17.77 -1.18
N ALA A 135 -14.14 17.48 -0.37
CA ALA A 135 -15.19 18.41 0.03
C ALA A 135 -14.76 19.31 1.21
#